data_AF-A0A3A0BRZ8-F1
#
_entry.id   AF-A0A3A0BRZ8-F1
#
_cell.length_a   1.000
_cell.length_b   1.000
_cell.length_c   1.000
_cell.angle_alpha   90.00
_cell.angle_beta   90.00
_cell.angle_gamma   90.00
#
_symmetry.space_group_name_H-M   'P 1'
#
loop_
_entity.id
_entity.type
_entity.pdbx_description
1 polymer ?
#
loop_
_entity_poly.entity_id
_entity_poly.type
_entity_poly.pdbx_seq_one_letter_code
_entity_poly.pdbx_strand_id
1 'polypeptide(L)'
;GGSGGQNGIKSIIQHVGSQDFHRVRVGIGRPPGRMDPADYVLQDFAPAEEESIAVLREKVCDALECWMFEGIDAAMNHYNG
;
A
#
# COMPACT_ATOMS: atom_id res chain seq x y z
N GLY A 1 -5.46 0.34 13.12
CA GLY A 1 -6.55 0.50 12.12
C GLY A 1 -6.87 -0.83 11.44
N GLY A 2 -8.12 -1.05 11.02
CA GLY A 2 -8.60 -2.35 10.48
C GLY A 2 -7.93 -2.80 9.17
N SER A 3 -8.28 -4.00 8.66
CA SER A 3 -7.60 -4.61 7.51
C SER A 3 -7.87 -3.94 6.16
N GLY A 4 -8.97 -3.18 6.04
CA GLY A 4 -9.35 -2.54 4.78
C GLY A 4 -9.64 -3.53 3.64
N GLY A 5 -10.12 -4.74 3.97
CA GLY A 5 -10.40 -5.80 2.99
C GLY A 5 -9.18 -6.65 2.58
N GLN A 6 -7.97 -6.31 3.03
CA GLN A 6 -6.76 -7.07 2.73
C GLN A 6 -6.66 -8.34 3.58
N ASN A 7 -6.63 -9.51 2.92
CA ASN A 7 -6.55 -10.82 3.58
C ASN A 7 -5.25 -11.01 4.36
N GLY A 8 -4.11 -10.53 3.83
CA GLY A 8 -2.82 -10.58 4.53
C GLY A 8 -2.84 -9.78 5.84
N ILE A 9 -3.39 -8.56 5.81
CA ILE A 9 -3.51 -7.72 7.02
C ILE A 9 -4.47 -8.35 8.03
N LYS A 10 -5.57 -8.96 7.57
CA LYS A 10 -6.48 -9.72 8.45
C LYS A 10 -5.74 -10.86 9.16
N SER A 11 -4.89 -11.60 8.44
CA SER A 11 -4.06 -12.66 9.02
C SER A 11 -3.08 -12.12 10.06
N ILE A 12 -2.37 -11.02 9.76
CA ILE A 12 -1.43 -10.40 10.69
C ILE A 12 -2.14 -9.98 11.98
N ILE A 13 -3.27 -9.28 11.88
CA ILE A 13 -4.06 -8.84 13.05
C ILE A 13 -4.49 -10.06 13.89
N GLN A 14 -4.92 -11.14 13.25
CA GLN A 14 -5.35 -12.35 13.95
C GLN A 14 -4.20 -13.00 14.74
N HIS A 15 -3.00 -13.08 14.16
CA HIS A 15 -1.86 -13.76 14.79
C HIS A 15 -1.10 -12.87 15.79
N VAL A 16 -1.05 -11.57 15.55
CA VAL A 16 -0.43 -10.59 16.46
C VAL A 16 -1.38 -10.24 17.61
N GLY A 17 -2.69 -10.37 17.43
CA GLY A 17 -3.70 -10.00 18.43
C GLY A 17 -3.86 -8.49 18.60
N SER A 18 -3.27 -7.68 17.72
CA SER A 18 -3.31 -6.22 17.78
C SER A 18 -3.45 -5.61 16.38
N GLN A 19 -4.00 -4.40 16.34
CA GLN A 19 -4.03 -3.52 15.17
C GLN A 19 -3.07 -2.34 15.29
N ASP A 20 -2.29 -2.32 16.36
CA ASP A 20 -1.37 -1.26 16.73
C ASP A 20 -0.01 -1.50 16.08
N PHE A 21 0.00 -1.34 14.76
CA PHE A 21 1.20 -1.36 13.95
C PHE A 21 1.06 -0.41 12.78
N HIS A 22 2.18 0.20 12.42
CA HIS A 22 2.28 1.07 11.26
C HIS A 22 2.44 0.24 9.98
N ARG A 23 2.00 0.82 8.87
CA ARG A 23 2.09 0.20 7.54
C ARG A 23 2.07 1.27 6.46
N VAL A 24 2.84 1.05 5.41
CA VAL A 24 2.74 1.85 4.18
C VAL A 24 1.61 1.29 3.32
N ARG A 25 0.77 2.17 2.77
CA ARG A 25 -0.33 1.80 1.87
C ARG A 25 -0.05 2.35 0.49
N VAL A 26 0.00 1.46 -0.49
CA VAL A 26 0.14 1.81 -1.90
C VAL A 26 -1.22 1.62 -2.57
N GLY A 27 -1.77 2.69 -3.14
CA GLY A 27 -3.04 2.64 -3.84
C GLY A 27 -2.85 2.04 -5.23
N ILE A 28 -3.66 1.03 -5.58
CA ILE A 28 -3.64 0.38 -6.89
C ILE A 28 -4.89 0.73 -7.73
N GLY A 29 -5.65 1.76 -7.34
CA GLY A 29 -6.89 2.12 -8.04
C GLY A 29 -8.10 1.26 -7.67
N ARG A 30 -9.09 1.21 -8.57
CA ARG A 30 -10.34 0.45 -8.42
C ARG A 30 -10.57 -0.43 -9.65
N PRO A 31 -11.18 -1.62 -9.49
CA PRO A 31 -11.53 -2.47 -10.61
C PRO A 31 -12.45 -1.73 -11.61
N PRO A 32 -12.23 -1.88 -12.93
CA PRO A 32 -13.09 -1.27 -13.92
C PRO A 32 -14.48 -1.93 -13.97
N GLY A 33 -15.53 -1.11 -14.07
CA GLY A 33 -16.90 -1.59 -14.28
C GLY A 33 -17.43 -2.46 -13.15
N ARG A 34 -17.75 -3.72 -13.45
CA ARG A 34 -18.32 -4.71 -12.52
C ARG A 34 -17.36 -5.86 -12.20
N MET A 35 -16.06 -5.68 -12.45
CA MET A 35 -15.04 -6.68 -12.15
C MET A 35 -14.99 -6.98 -10.64
N ASP A 36 -14.82 -8.26 -10.27
CA ASP A 36 -14.60 -8.65 -8.88
C ASP A 36 -13.26 -8.07 -8.39
N PRO A 37 -13.21 -7.40 -7.23
CA PRO A 37 -11.96 -6.92 -6.65
C PRO A 37 -10.87 -8.00 -6.48
N ALA A 38 -11.26 -9.25 -6.21
CA ALA A 38 -10.32 -10.36 -6.07
C ALA A 38 -9.62 -10.69 -7.40
N ASP A 39 -10.33 -10.58 -8.53
CA ASP A 39 -9.73 -10.78 -9.85
C ASP A 39 -8.78 -9.63 -10.20
N TYR A 40 -9.15 -8.39 -9.85
CA TYR A 40 -8.34 -7.21 -10.13
C TYR A 40 -6.97 -7.25 -9.45
N VAL A 41 -6.89 -7.68 -8.19
CA VAL A 41 -5.62 -7.73 -7.43
C VAL A 41 -4.68 -8.86 -7.88
N LEU A 42 -5.16 -9.79 -8.70
CA LEU A 42 -4.38 -10.91 -9.24
C LEU A 42 -3.86 -10.64 -10.65
N GLN A 43 -4.19 -9.50 -11.26
CA GLN A 43 -3.71 -9.11 -12.58
C GLN A 43 -2.35 -8.42 -12.51
N ASP A 44 -1.57 -8.60 -13.57
CA ASP A 44 -0.40 -7.77 -13.82
C ASP A 44 -0.81 -6.34 -14.17
N PHE A 45 0.08 -5.38 -13.91
CA PHE A 45 -0.10 -4.01 -14.39
C PHE A 45 -0.07 -3.96 -15.92
N ALA A 46 -0.86 -3.07 -16.51
CA ALA A 46 -0.84 -2.85 -17.94
C ALA A 46 0.49 -2.19 -18.37
N PRO A 47 0.99 -2.42 -19.60
CA PRO A 47 2.22 -1.78 -20.07
C PRO A 47 2.21 -0.25 -20.00
N ALA A 48 1.02 0.36 -20.10
CA ALA A 48 0.84 1.82 -19.96
C ALA A 48 1.02 2.32 -18.52
N GLU A 49 0.94 1.44 -17.52
CA GLU A 49 1.09 1.77 -16.10
C GLU A 49 2.55 1.62 -15.65
N GLU A 50 3.42 0.95 -16.42
CA GLU A 50 4.78 0.61 -16.02
C GLU A 50 5.61 1.84 -15.61
N GLU A 51 5.53 2.94 -16.36
CA GLU A 51 6.22 4.19 -16.01
C GLU A 51 5.71 4.76 -14.67
N SER A 52 4.40 4.71 -14.45
CA SER A 52 3.80 5.17 -13.19
C SER A 52 4.21 4.27 -12.02
N ILE A 53 4.30 2.96 -12.25
CA ILE A 53 4.77 1.98 -11.25
C ILE A 53 6.25 2.18 -10.92
N ALA A 54 7.08 2.50 -11.90
CA ALA A 54 8.49 2.81 -11.68
C ALA A 54 8.65 4.04 -10.78
N VAL A 55 7.96 5.14 -11.09
CA VAL A 55 7.98 6.35 -10.24
C VAL A 55 7.41 6.08 -8.85
N LEU A 56 6.34 5.30 -8.76
CA LEU A 56 5.74 4.92 -7.49
C LEU A 56 6.70 4.09 -6.63
N ARG A 57 7.47 3.18 -7.24
CA ARG A 57 8.46 2.35 -6.55
C ARG A 57 9.52 3.21 -5.88
N GLU A 58 10.11 4.15 -6.62
CA GLU A 58 11.10 5.09 -6.07
C GLU A 58 10.50 5.89 -4.90
N LYS A 59 9.30 6.46 -5.08
CA LYS A 59 8.60 7.21 -4.03
C LYS A 59 8.35 6.37 -2.76
N VAL A 60 8.05 5.08 -2.91
CA VAL A 60 7.85 4.17 -1.77
C VAL A 60 9.18 3.89 -1.06
N CYS A 61 10.27 3.69 -1.80
CA CYS A 61 11.60 3.55 -1.19
C CYS A 61 11.98 4.78 -0.37
N ASP A 62 11.84 5.98 -0.95
CA ASP A 62 12.13 7.23 -0.25
C ASP A 62 11.27 7.40 1.01
N ALA A 63 9.98 7.05 0.93
CA ALA A 63 9.08 7.11 2.09
C ALA A 63 9.47 6.14 3.21
N LEU A 64 9.97 4.95 2.85
CA LEU A 64 10.47 3.97 3.82
C LEU A 64 11.76 4.45 4.47
N GLU A 65 12.68 5.04 3.70
CA GLU A 65 13.91 5.63 4.24
C GLU A 65 13.60 6.79 5.19
N CYS A 66 12.74 7.73 4.78
CA CYS A 66 12.28 8.83 5.63
C CYS A 66 11.64 8.29 6.92
N TRP A 67 10.79 7.25 6.84
CA TRP A 67 10.21 6.65 8.02
C TRP A 67 11.27 6.04 8.95
N MET A 68 12.26 5.31 8.39
CA MET A 68 13.31 4.66 9.17
C MET A 68 14.24 5.65 9.87
N PHE A 69 14.59 6.76 9.23
CA PHE A 69 15.63 7.69 9.72
C PHE A 69 15.08 8.97 10.35
N GLU A 70 13.90 9.42 9.96
CA GLU A 70 13.30 10.69 10.40
C GLU A 70 12.00 10.49 11.20
N GLY A 71 11.45 9.27 11.19
CA GLY A 71 10.26 8.90 11.94
C GLY A 71 8.95 9.00 11.14
N ILE A 72 7.89 8.42 11.69
CA ILE A 72 6.63 8.24 10.95
C ILE A 72 5.91 9.56 10.67
N ASP A 73 5.95 10.53 11.58
CA ASP A 73 5.26 11.81 11.39
C ASP A 73 5.85 12.60 10.22
N ALA A 74 7.19 12.58 10.09
CA ALA A 74 7.89 13.18 8.94
C ALA A 74 7.46 12.49 7.64
N ALA A 75 7.59 11.16 7.57
CA ALA A 75 7.19 10.39 6.39
C ALA A 75 5.72 10.62 6.01
N MET A 76 4.81 10.67 6.98
CA MET A 76 3.40 10.94 6.70
C MET A 76 3.18 12.34 6.13
N ASN A 77 3.84 13.36 6.67
CA ASN A 77 3.71 14.73 6.18
C ASN A 77 4.30 14.92 4.77
N HIS A 78 5.38 14.22 4.45
CA HIS A 78 6.04 14.34 3.15
C HIS A 78 5.34 13.54 2.04
N TYR A 79 4.76 12.37 2.35
CA TYR A 79 4.35 11.42 1.31
C TYR A 79 2.83 11.16 1.20
N ASN A 80 2.02 11.51 2.20
CA ASN A 80 0.55 11.28 2.17
C ASN A 80 -0.27 12.41 1.52
N GLY A 81 0.37 13.36 0.84
CA GLY A 81 -0.27 14.47 0.13
C GLY A 81 -0.93 14.09 -1.19
#